data_AF-A0AAD3R930-F1
#
_entry.id   AF-A0AAD3R930-F1
#
_cell.length_a   1.000
_cell.length_b   1.000
_cell.length_c   1.000
_cell.angle_alpha   90.00
_cell.angle_beta   90.00
_cell.angle_gamma   90.00
#
_symmetry.space_group_name_H-M   'P 1'
#
loop_
_entity.id
_entity.type
_entity.pdbx_description
1 polymer ?
#
loop_
_entity_poly.entity_id
_entity_poly.type
_entity_poly.pdbx_seq_one_letter_code
_entity_poly.pdbx_strand_id
1 'polypeptide(L)'
;MAVANTEPVLKECDLKHCLPQIYKALLTASCLSCPSDPIQFLKNTLLAFQGHDSLQDVDWHKFVVDAEQLTATTTSLTCRTVDTAYMDPDDNMLSFCLFEKAYTCYRKNLTSAYFRKWKRFTAQSKRDTVELALKMDMTKRHFERKCQRVALTKWLNWAKLHKKKQAAAVEKLERLINACRLKRIIAAWCNVAKDSKRTKEYFKKLEMGFIEITNKDHQIGCDGLSVLPSSLSLKIFQYLELRDWLNCAKVCCAWKAIIQSGTLWSQINFSVEKDWITDSTMKQILQNYSIFVTHLNLRGCTSLTWPSLKCIGVH
;
A
#
# COMPACT_ATOMS: atom_id res chain seq x y z
N MET A 1 -17.49 -65.41 72.98
CA MET A 1 -18.43 -64.30 72.72
C MET A 1 -17.90 -63.51 71.53
N ALA A 2 -18.48 -63.73 70.35
CA ALA A 2 -18.09 -63.07 69.12
C ALA A 2 -19.25 -62.14 68.70
N VAL A 3 -19.02 -60.83 68.73
CA VAL A 3 -19.92 -59.82 68.18
C VAL A 3 -19.47 -59.60 66.74
N ALA A 4 -20.23 -60.13 65.78
CA ALA A 4 -19.93 -60.02 64.36
C ALA A 4 -20.83 -58.97 63.70
N ASN A 5 -20.19 -57.96 63.09
CA ASN A 5 -20.55 -57.29 61.83
C ASN A 5 -22.04 -57.19 61.44
N THR A 6 -22.81 -56.29 62.08
CA THR A 6 -24.17 -55.91 61.65
C THR A 6 -24.28 -54.50 61.06
N GLU A 7 -23.29 -53.62 61.26
CA GLU A 7 -23.34 -52.22 60.80
C GLU A 7 -23.28 -51.97 59.27
N PRO A 8 -22.47 -52.68 58.45
CA PRO A 8 -22.37 -52.33 57.03
C PRO A 8 -23.58 -52.79 56.20
N VAL A 9 -24.25 -53.87 56.62
CA VAL A 9 -25.42 -54.44 55.93
C VAL A 9 -26.68 -53.58 56.14
N LEU A 10 -26.81 -52.97 57.32
CA LEU A 10 -27.90 -52.02 57.63
C LEU A 10 -27.79 -50.75 56.79
N LYS A 11 -26.59 -50.17 56.67
CA LYS A 11 -26.37 -48.97 55.83
C LYS A 11 -26.66 -49.20 54.36
N GLU A 12 -26.37 -50.40 53.83
CA GLU A 12 -26.62 -50.74 52.43
C GLU A 12 -28.11 -51.01 52.13
N CYS A 13 -28.85 -51.56 53.11
CA CYS A 13 -30.30 -51.71 53.04
C CYS A 13 -31.06 -50.38 53.13
N ASP A 14 -30.63 -49.48 54.02
CA ASP A 14 -31.21 -48.15 54.19
C ASP A 14 -30.98 -47.28 52.94
N LEU A 15 -29.78 -47.33 52.34
CA LEU A 15 -29.50 -46.63 51.08
C LEU A 15 -30.42 -47.12 49.93
N LYS A 16 -30.65 -48.44 49.83
CA LYS A 16 -31.55 -49.03 48.81
C LYS A 16 -33.00 -48.59 49.00
N HIS A 17 -33.45 -48.38 50.22
CA HIS A 17 -34.82 -47.94 50.52
C HIS A 17 -35.01 -46.43 50.36
N CYS A 18 -33.95 -45.63 50.56
CA CYS A 18 -33.96 -44.18 50.34
C CYS A 18 -33.80 -43.78 48.87
N LEU A 19 -33.17 -44.62 48.04
CA LEU A 19 -32.89 -44.31 46.64
C LEU A 19 -34.15 -43.93 45.81
N PRO A 20 -35.29 -44.65 45.89
CA PRO A 20 -36.51 -44.25 45.20
C PRO A 20 -37.07 -42.89 45.67
N GLN A 21 -36.86 -42.54 46.94
CA GLN A 21 -37.32 -41.26 47.50
C GLN A 21 -36.46 -40.10 47.00
N ILE A 22 -35.14 -40.28 46.94
CA ILE A 22 -34.20 -39.33 46.35
C ILE A 22 -34.55 -39.09 44.88
N TYR A 23 -34.75 -40.15 44.09
CA TYR A 23 -35.14 -40.03 42.69
C TYR A 23 -36.47 -39.28 42.53
N LYS A 24 -37.47 -39.60 43.37
CA LYS A 24 -38.78 -38.94 43.33
C LYS A 24 -38.64 -37.45 43.64
N ALA A 25 -37.89 -37.08 44.68
CA ALA A 25 -37.71 -35.70 45.09
C ALA A 25 -36.92 -34.88 44.05
N LEU A 26 -35.83 -35.44 43.49
CA LEU A 26 -35.07 -34.82 42.39
C LEU A 26 -35.91 -34.60 41.13
N LEU A 27 -36.72 -35.60 40.76
CA LEU A 27 -37.62 -35.49 39.60
C LEU A 27 -38.72 -34.47 39.85
N THR A 28 -39.30 -34.42 41.05
CA THR A 28 -40.32 -33.42 41.40
C THR A 28 -39.73 -32.01 41.37
N ALA A 29 -38.57 -31.78 41.98
CA ALA A 29 -37.89 -30.49 41.96
C ALA A 29 -37.53 -30.06 40.52
N SER A 30 -37.01 -30.98 39.71
CA SER A 30 -36.69 -30.69 38.30
C SER A 30 -37.93 -30.37 37.46
N CYS A 31 -39.04 -31.07 37.69
CA CYS A 31 -40.31 -30.80 37.01
C CYS A 31 -40.91 -29.45 37.41
N LEU A 32 -40.75 -29.04 38.68
CA LEU A 32 -41.28 -27.78 39.18
C LEU A 32 -40.43 -26.59 38.74
N SER A 33 -39.10 -26.70 38.83
CA SER A 33 -38.17 -25.60 38.51
C SER A 33 -37.88 -25.46 37.01
N CYS A 34 -38.28 -26.45 36.19
CA CYS A 34 -38.22 -26.43 34.73
C CYS A 34 -36.89 -25.88 34.15
N PRO A 35 -35.72 -26.39 34.59
CA PRO A 35 -34.43 -25.81 34.21
C PRO A 35 -34.13 -26.04 32.72
N SER A 36 -33.45 -25.06 32.12
CA SER A 36 -33.03 -25.09 30.70
C SER A 36 -32.02 -26.20 30.40
N ASP A 37 -31.20 -26.58 31.40
CA ASP A 37 -30.34 -27.76 31.37
C ASP A 37 -30.71 -28.72 32.52
N PRO A 38 -31.53 -29.74 32.24
CA PRO A 38 -31.97 -30.73 33.22
C PRO A 38 -30.81 -31.52 33.84
N ILE A 39 -29.77 -31.82 33.06
CA ILE A 39 -28.67 -32.70 33.49
C ILE A 39 -27.76 -31.93 34.43
N GLN A 40 -27.43 -30.68 34.07
CA GLN A 40 -26.61 -29.82 34.93
C GLN A 40 -27.36 -29.44 36.22
N PHE A 41 -28.68 -29.19 36.14
CA PHE A 41 -29.50 -28.99 37.32
C PHE A 41 -29.44 -30.20 38.26
N LEU A 42 -29.74 -31.40 37.75
CA LEU A 42 -29.69 -32.64 38.54
C LEU A 42 -28.30 -32.89 39.15
N LYS A 43 -27.23 -32.61 38.40
CA LYS A 43 -25.85 -32.74 38.90
C LYS A 43 -25.56 -31.77 40.03
N ASN A 44 -25.96 -30.51 39.90
CA ASN A 44 -25.79 -29.50 40.94
C ASN A 44 -26.63 -29.84 42.19
N THR A 45 -27.86 -30.34 42.02
CA THR A 45 -28.69 -30.78 43.14
C THR A 45 -28.08 -32.01 43.83
N LEU A 46 -27.56 -32.98 43.08
CA LEU A 46 -26.82 -34.15 43.60
C LEU A 46 -25.55 -33.76 44.37
N LEU A 47 -24.80 -32.77 43.91
CA LEU A 47 -23.65 -32.25 44.64
C LEU A 47 -24.06 -31.58 45.96
N ALA A 48 -25.20 -30.89 46.00
CA ALA A 48 -25.75 -30.32 47.23
C ALA A 48 -26.17 -31.42 48.25
N PHE A 49 -26.61 -32.60 47.78
CA PHE A 49 -26.90 -33.74 48.66
C PHE A 49 -25.68 -34.34 49.35
N GLN A 50 -24.50 -34.29 48.71
CA GLN A 50 -23.28 -34.87 49.29
C GLN A 50 -22.75 -34.12 50.53
N GLY A 51 -23.27 -32.93 50.82
CA GLY A 51 -22.88 -32.13 51.99
C GLY A 51 -23.71 -32.33 53.26
N HIS A 52 -24.77 -33.17 53.22
CA HIS A 52 -25.69 -33.37 54.34
C HIS A 52 -25.81 -34.86 54.70
N ASP A 53 -25.54 -35.21 55.96
CA ASP A 53 -25.54 -36.60 56.45
C ASP A 53 -26.95 -37.22 56.62
N SER A 54 -28.02 -36.42 56.47
CA SER A 54 -29.41 -36.89 56.60
C SER A 54 -30.33 -36.29 55.51
N LEU A 55 -31.20 -37.13 54.93
CA LEU A 55 -32.21 -36.72 53.92
C LEU A 55 -33.30 -35.82 54.49
N GLN A 56 -33.43 -35.75 55.82
CA GLN A 56 -34.43 -34.94 56.52
C GLN A 56 -33.96 -33.49 56.74
N ASP A 57 -32.65 -33.23 56.71
CA ASP A 57 -32.09 -31.87 56.85
C ASP A 57 -32.07 -31.07 55.53
N VAL A 58 -32.40 -31.70 54.40
CA VAL A 58 -32.40 -31.00 53.11
C VAL A 58 -33.71 -30.23 52.95
N ASP A 59 -33.61 -28.91 52.97
CA ASP A 59 -34.73 -28.01 52.66
C ASP A 59 -35.04 -28.02 51.16
N TRP A 60 -35.94 -28.92 50.77
CA TRP A 60 -36.39 -29.11 49.39
C TRP A 60 -37.07 -27.86 48.79
N HIS A 61 -37.56 -26.94 49.62
CA HIS A 61 -38.22 -25.71 49.15
C HIS A 61 -37.23 -24.70 48.56
N LYS A 62 -35.95 -24.75 48.94
CA LYS A 62 -34.90 -23.88 48.37
C LYS A 62 -34.63 -24.12 46.89
N PHE A 63 -34.97 -25.29 46.37
CA PHE A 63 -34.74 -25.65 44.97
C PHE A 63 -35.91 -25.29 44.04
N VAL A 64 -37.06 -24.88 44.60
CA VAL A 64 -38.25 -24.47 43.87
C VAL A 64 -38.35 -22.94 43.96
N VAL A 65 -38.20 -22.26 42.82
CA VAL A 65 -38.10 -20.79 42.76
C VAL A 65 -39.38 -20.07 43.22
N ASP A 66 -40.53 -20.76 43.35
CA ASP A 66 -41.82 -20.22 43.81
C ASP A 66 -42.54 -21.13 44.83
N ALA A 67 -41.86 -21.55 45.90
CA ALA A 67 -42.46 -22.43 46.92
C ALA A 67 -43.62 -21.79 47.72
N GLU A 68 -43.71 -20.46 47.76
CA GLU A 68 -44.69 -19.73 48.58
C GLU A 68 -46.13 -19.79 48.05
N GLN A 69 -46.35 -20.01 46.75
CA GLN A 69 -47.71 -20.08 46.19
C GLN A 69 -48.35 -21.49 46.31
N LEU A 70 -47.56 -22.56 46.46
CA LEU A 70 -48.08 -23.94 46.45
C LEU A 70 -48.50 -24.46 47.84
N THR A 71 -47.89 -23.95 48.91
CA THR A 71 -48.16 -24.35 50.31
C THR A 71 -49.51 -23.85 50.80
N ALA A 72 -49.99 -22.70 50.30
CA ALA A 72 -51.29 -22.15 50.63
C ALA A 72 -52.47 -23.04 50.17
N THR A 73 -52.35 -23.70 49.01
CA THR A 73 -53.45 -24.52 48.46
C THR A 73 -53.52 -25.92 49.09
N THR A 74 -52.38 -26.48 49.52
CA THR A 74 -52.32 -27.85 50.06
C THR A 74 -52.86 -27.92 51.49
N THR A 75 -52.66 -26.86 52.28
CA THR A 75 -53.13 -26.78 53.68
C THR A 75 -54.67 -26.77 53.78
N SER A 76 -55.37 -26.29 52.73
CA SER A 76 -56.83 -26.29 52.66
C SER A 76 -57.46 -27.67 52.46
N LEU A 77 -56.72 -28.69 52.02
CA LEU A 77 -57.31 -29.98 51.63
C LEU A 77 -57.26 -31.07 52.71
N THR A 78 -56.59 -30.82 53.84
CA THR A 78 -56.31 -31.88 54.84
C THR A 78 -57.20 -31.85 56.09
N CYS A 79 -58.21 -30.98 56.15
CA CYS A 79 -59.20 -30.99 57.23
C CYS A 79 -60.63 -30.98 56.68
N ARG A 80 -61.03 -32.09 56.06
CA ARG A 80 -62.44 -32.49 56.03
C ARG A 80 -62.51 -33.99 56.27
N THR A 81 -62.13 -34.38 57.48
CA THR A 81 -62.52 -35.65 58.10
C THR A 81 -64.05 -35.73 58.04
N VAL A 82 -64.54 -36.51 57.09
CA VAL A 82 -65.95 -36.90 57.02
C VAL A 82 -66.16 -37.91 58.14
N ASP A 83 -67.10 -37.61 59.03
CA ASP A 83 -67.55 -38.47 60.12
C ASP A 83 -67.80 -39.90 59.62
N THR A 84 -66.94 -40.83 60.03
CA THR A 84 -67.16 -42.27 59.86
C THR A 84 -67.92 -42.80 61.08
N ALA A 85 -69.24 -42.68 61.05
CA ALA A 85 -70.12 -43.50 61.87
C ALA A 85 -70.85 -44.45 60.90
N TYR A 86 -70.68 -45.77 61.12
CA TYR A 86 -71.24 -46.89 60.37
C TYR A 86 -70.68 -47.15 58.96
N MET A 87 -69.61 -47.95 58.83
CA MET A 87 -69.38 -48.88 57.71
C MET A 87 -68.41 -50.01 58.11
N ASP A 88 -68.61 -51.19 57.51
CA ASP A 88 -67.88 -52.46 57.73
C ASP A 88 -66.38 -52.34 57.34
N PRO A 89 -65.42 -52.92 58.11
CA PRO A 89 -63.99 -52.70 57.89
C PRO A 89 -63.46 -53.17 56.53
N ASP A 90 -64.08 -54.20 55.93
CA ASP A 90 -63.65 -54.78 54.65
C ASP A 90 -63.98 -53.88 53.44
N ASP A 91 -65.10 -53.15 53.47
CA ASP A 91 -65.49 -52.20 52.41
C ASP A 91 -64.60 -50.94 52.40
N ASN A 92 -64.10 -50.54 53.58
CA ASN A 92 -63.21 -49.39 53.73
C ASN A 92 -61.83 -49.65 53.11
N MET A 93 -61.35 -50.90 53.19
CA MET A 93 -60.07 -51.34 52.63
C MET A 93 -60.11 -51.41 51.09
N LEU A 94 -61.23 -51.89 50.51
CA LEU A 94 -61.42 -51.93 49.06
C LEU A 94 -61.54 -50.52 48.45
N SER A 95 -62.27 -49.62 49.11
CA SER A 95 -62.41 -48.21 48.73
C SER A 95 -61.06 -47.48 48.74
N PHE A 96 -60.26 -47.66 49.80
CA PHE A 96 -58.92 -47.07 49.90
C PHE A 96 -57.98 -47.54 48.79
N CYS A 97 -57.98 -48.84 48.47
CA CYS A 97 -57.16 -49.39 47.38
C CYS A 97 -57.55 -48.84 46.00
N LEU A 98 -58.83 -48.58 45.76
CA LEU A 98 -59.30 -47.97 44.50
C LEU A 98 -58.92 -46.48 44.43
N PHE A 99 -59.03 -45.73 45.52
CA PHE A 99 -58.55 -44.34 45.60
C PHE A 99 -57.04 -44.24 45.39
N GLU A 100 -56.26 -45.15 45.96
CA GLU A 100 -54.81 -45.19 45.76
C GLU A 100 -54.45 -45.49 44.29
N LYS A 101 -55.15 -46.43 43.64
CA LYS A 101 -54.98 -46.71 42.21
C LYS A 101 -55.37 -45.52 41.33
N ALA A 102 -56.49 -44.84 41.63
CA ALA A 102 -56.94 -43.67 40.90
C ALA A 102 -55.95 -42.51 41.06
N TYR A 103 -55.48 -42.24 42.29
CA TYR A 103 -54.51 -41.21 42.60
C TYR A 103 -53.15 -41.49 41.93
N THR A 104 -52.67 -42.74 41.98
CA THR A 104 -51.41 -43.11 41.31
C THR A 104 -51.52 -43.01 39.79
N CYS A 105 -52.66 -43.37 39.19
CA CYS A 105 -52.93 -43.19 37.77
C CYS A 105 -52.95 -41.70 37.37
N TYR A 106 -53.71 -40.88 38.11
CA TYR A 106 -53.77 -39.44 37.90
C TYR A 106 -52.39 -38.79 38.02
N ARG A 107 -51.65 -39.11 39.08
CA ARG A 107 -50.29 -38.62 39.31
C ARG A 107 -49.35 -39.02 38.16
N LYS A 108 -49.36 -40.30 37.75
CA LYS A 108 -48.53 -40.79 36.62
C LYS A 108 -48.86 -40.05 35.33
N ASN A 109 -50.14 -39.85 35.03
CA ASN A 109 -50.57 -39.15 33.82
C ASN A 109 -50.17 -37.67 33.86
N LEU A 110 -50.36 -37.01 34.99
CA LEU A 110 -50.00 -35.61 35.20
C LEU A 110 -48.49 -35.39 35.09
N THR A 111 -47.68 -36.19 35.79
CA THR A 111 -46.22 -36.15 35.69
C THR A 111 -45.75 -36.41 34.27
N SER A 112 -46.33 -37.40 33.58
CA SER A 112 -46.03 -37.69 32.17
C SER A 112 -46.39 -36.52 31.24
N ALA A 113 -47.52 -35.84 31.48
CA ALA A 113 -47.94 -34.69 30.69
C ALA A 113 -46.99 -33.50 30.87
N TYR A 114 -46.63 -33.16 32.12
CA TYR A 114 -45.69 -32.08 32.40
C TYR A 114 -44.29 -32.38 31.88
N PHE A 115 -43.80 -33.61 32.05
CA PHE A 115 -42.51 -34.02 31.50
C PHE A 115 -42.47 -33.92 29.98
N ARG A 116 -43.54 -34.33 29.28
CA ARG A 116 -43.64 -34.16 27.82
C ARG A 116 -43.65 -32.68 27.41
N LYS A 117 -44.38 -31.82 28.13
CA LYS A 117 -44.38 -30.37 27.87
C LYS A 117 -43.00 -29.76 28.09
N TRP A 118 -42.33 -30.12 29.19
CA TRP A 118 -40.97 -29.66 29.50
C TRP A 118 -39.94 -30.15 28.47
N LYS A 119 -40.01 -31.41 28.05
CA LYS A 119 -39.14 -31.95 26.98
C LYS A 119 -39.33 -31.19 25.66
N ARG A 120 -40.56 -30.81 25.31
CA ARG A 120 -40.82 -29.97 24.12
C ARG A 120 -40.28 -28.56 24.29
N PHE A 121 -40.50 -27.95 25.46
CA PHE A 121 -40.01 -26.61 25.77
C PHE A 121 -38.48 -26.54 25.68
N THR A 122 -37.77 -27.47 26.31
CA THR A 122 -36.30 -27.54 26.27
C THR A 122 -35.77 -27.77 24.84
N ALA A 123 -36.43 -28.63 24.05
CA ALA A 123 -36.08 -28.82 22.65
C ALA A 123 -36.32 -27.54 21.82
N GLN A 124 -37.41 -26.83 22.05
CA GLN A 124 -37.73 -25.58 21.37
C GLN A 124 -36.75 -24.47 21.75
N SER A 125 -36.48 -24.29 23.04
CA SER A 125 -35.53 -23.29 23.56
C SER A 125 -34.13 -23.49 22.98
N LYS A 126 -33.67 -24.74 22.83
CA LYS A 126 -32.40 -25.05 22.15
C LYS A 126 -32.43 -24.62 20.68
N ARG A 127 -33.52 -24.90 19.95
CA ARG A 127 -33.69 -24.45 18.56
C ARG A 127 -33.70 -22.93 18.44
N ASP A 128 -34.45 -22.25 19.30
CA ASP A 128 -34.56 -20.79 19.31
C ASP A 128 -33.20 -20.13 19.59
N THR A 129 -32.40 -20.72 20.49
CA THR A 129 -31.04 -20.25 20.79
C THR A 129 -30.13 -20.33 19.57
N VAL A 130 -30.19 -21.44 18.81
CA VAL A 130 -29.41 -21.62 17.58
C VAL A 130 -29.89 -20.67 16.49
N GLU A 131 -31.20 -20.50 16.32
CA GLU A 131 -31.77 -19.57 15.34
C GLU A 131 -31.40 -18.13 15.65
N LEU A 132 -31.45 -17.72 16.92
CA LEU A 132 -31.04 -16.39 17.36
C LEU A 132 -29.55 -16.16 17.08
N ALA A 133 -28.70 -17.12 17.40
CA ALA A 133 -27.26 -17.03 17.12
C ALA A 133 -26.99 -16.87 15.61
N LEU A 134 -27.71 -17.61 14.76
CA LEU A 134 -27.61 -17.49 13.30
C LEU A 134 -28.05 -16.10 12.82
N LYS A 135 -29.18 -15.58 13.32
CA LYS A 135 -29.66 -14.23 12.99
C LYS A 135 -28.69 -13.15 13.45
N MET A 136 -28.11 -13.29 14.64
CA MET A 136 -27.08 -12.37 15.15
C MET A 136 -25.83 -12.40 14.26
N ASP A 137 -25.35 -13.58 13.85
CA ASP A 137 -24.19 -13.71 12.96
C ASP A 137 -24.46 -13.08 11.58
N MET A 138 -25.63 -13.35 10.99
CA MET A 138 -26.03 -12.72 9.72
C MET A 138 -26.05 -11.19 9.83
N THR A 139 -26.59 -10.66 10.93
CA THR A 139 -26.68 -9.21 11.18
C THR A 139 -25.29 -8.60 11.33
N LYS A 140 -24.40 -9.26 12.09
CA LYS A 140 -23.00 -8.86 12.25
C LYS A 140 -22.28 -8.80 10.90
N ARG A 141 -22.35 -9.86 10.09
CA ARG A 141 -21.75 -9.90 8.75
C ARG A 141 -22.31 -8.81 7.83
N HIS A 142 -23.61 -8.54 7.89
CA HIS A 142 -24.23 -7.47 7.10
C HIS A 142 -23.67 -6.10 7.49
N PHE A 143 -23.60 -5.82 8.80
CA PHE A 143 -23.05 -4.57 9.32
C PHE A 143 -21.57 -4.39 8.93
N GLU A 144 -20.74 -5.42 9.09
CA GLU A 144 -19.33 -5.40 8.70
C GLU A 144 -19.16 -5.09 7.20
N ARG A 145 -19.92 -5.77 6.33
CA ARG A 145 -19.90 -5.49 4.89
C ARG A 145 -20.33 -4.06 4.58
N LYS A 146 -21.33 -3.53 5.28
CA LYS A 146 -21.78 -2.13 5.10
C LYS A 146 -20.67 -1.16 5.47
N CYS A 147 -20.00 -1.35 6.61
CA CYS A 147 -18.85 -0.55 7.02
C CYS A 147 -17.71 -0.60 6.01
N GLN A 148 -17.35 -1.80 5.54
CA GLN A 148 -16.32 -2.00 4.51
C GLN A 148 -16.67 -1.27 3.21
N ARG A 149 -17.92 -1.35 2.73
CA ARG A 149 -18.36 -0.64 1.53
C ARG A 149 -18.23 0.87 1.67
N VAL A 150 -18.61 1.44 2.83
CA VAL A 150 -18.46 2.87 3.08
C VAL A 150 -16.99 3.27 3.06
N ALA A 151 -16.12 2.51 3.74
CA ALA A 151 -14.68 2.76 3.75
C ALA A 151 -14.07 2.68 2.34
N LEU A 152 -14.41 1.63 1.58
CA LEU A 152 -13.93 1.42 0.22
C LEU A 152 -14.43 2.53 -0.73
N THR A 153 -15.66 3.00 -0.57
CA THR A 153 -16.21 4.10 -1.37
C THR A 153 -15.48 5.41 -1.09
N LYS A 154 -15.22 5.72 0.18
CA LYS A 154 -14.41 6.89 0.57
C LYS A 154 -12.99 6.80 0.00
N TRP A 155 -12.35 5.64 0.12
CA TRP A 155 -11.02 5.40 -0.42
C TRP A 155 -10.99 5.53 -1.94
N LEU A 156 -11.96 4.95 -2.65
CA LEU A 156 -12.06 5.04 -4.11
C LEU A 156 -12.21 6.49 -4.57
N ASN A 157 -13.04 7.28 -3.87
CA ASN A 157 -13.22 8.70 -4.16
C ASN A 157 -11.94 9.50 -3.91
N TRP A 158 -11.25 9.23 -2.80
CA TRP A 158 -9.95 9.82 -2.49
C TRP A 158 -8.91 9.47 -3.57
N ALA A 159 -8.80 8.21 -3.97
CA ALA A 159 -7.85 7.76 -4.99
C ALA A 159 -8.13 8.40 -6.36
N LYS A 160 -9.41 8.50 -6.76
CA LYS A 160 -9.82 9.22 -7.97
C LYS A 160 -9.44 10.70 -7.92
N LEU A 161 -9.69 11.38 -6.79
CA LEU A 161 -9.32 12.78 -6.60
C LEU A 161 -7.80 12.96 -6.66
N HIS A 162 -7.05 12.08 -6.01
CA HIS A 162 -5.59 12.11 -6.00
C HIS A 162 -5.03 11.95 -7.42
N LYS A 163 -5.53 10.97 -8.18
CA LYS A 163 -5.12 10.77 -9.58
C LYS A 163 -5.40 12.00 -10.45
N LYS A 164 -6.56 12.65 -10.27
CA LYS A 164 -6.88 13.91 -10.97
C LYS A 164 -5.92 15.05 -10.61
N LYS A 165 -5.61 15.22 -9.32
CA LYS A 165 -4.65 16.24 -8.85
C LYS A 165 -3.25 15.99 -9.41
N GLN A 166 -2.80 14.74 -9.39
CA GLN A 166 -1.51 14.35 -9.95
C GLN A 166 -1.46 14.62 -11.46
N ALA A 167 -2.48 14.23 -12.22
CA ALA A 167 -2.54 14.52 -13.65
C ALA A 167 -2.47 16.02 -13.95
N ALA A 168 -3.22 16.85 -13.20
CA ALA A 168 -3.18 18.31 -13.35
C ALA A 168 -1.82 18.92 -12.99
N ALA A 169 -1.12 18.36 -12.00
CA ALA A 169 0.23 18.78 -11.63
C ALA A 169 1.25 18.43 -12.71
N VAL A 170 1.18 17.20 -13.24
CA VAL A 170 2.04 16.74 -14.36
C VAL A 170 1.82 17.62 -15.58
N GLU A 171 0.57 17.89 -15.97
CA GLU A 171 0.26 18.75 -17.11
C GLU A 171 0.84 20.18 -16.95
N LYS A 172 0.77 20.75 -15.74
CA LYS A 172 1.39 22.06 -15.46
C LYS A 172 2.92 22.01 -15.61
N LEU A 173 3.57 20.97 -15.10
CA LEU A 173 5.01 20.80 -15.22
C LEU A 173 5.44 20.61 -16.68
N GLU A 174 4.72 19.78 -17.44
CA GLU A 174 4.98 19.57 -18.86
C GLU A 174 4.86 20.87 -19.65
N ARG A 175 3.82 21.68 -19.41
CA ARG A 175 3.68 23.00 -20.05
C ARG A 175 4.86 23.91 -19.76
N LEU A 176 5.34 23.97 -18.51
CA LEU A 176 6.49 24.78 -18.13
C LEU A 176 7.79 24.28 -18.79
N ILE A 177 8.03 22.97 -18.76
CA ILE A 177 9.20 22.36 -19.38
C ILE A 177 9.19 22.60 -20.90
N ASN A 178 8.05 22.41 -21.55
CA ASN A 178 7.90 22.65 -22.98
C ASN A 178 8.13 24.12 -23.34
N ALA A 179 7.62 25.06 -22.54
CA ALA A 179 7.89 26.48 -22.73
C ALA A 179 9.38 26.83 -22.58
N CYS A 180 10.06 26.28 -21.56
CA CYS A 180 11.50 26.43 -21.38
C CYS A 180 12.30 25.83 -22.54
N ARG A 181 11.91 24.63 -23.01
CA ARG A 181 12.55 23.97 -24.14
C ARG A 181 12.39 24.79 -25.42
N LEU A 182 11.19 25.30 -25.70
CA LEU A 182 10.94 26.16 -26.86
C LEU A 182 11.78 27.44 -26.83
N LYS A 183 11.85 28.11 -25.67
CA LYS A 183 12.72 29.28 -25.49
C LYS A 183 14.19 28.98 -25.78
N ARG A 184 14.70 27.84 -25.30
CA ARG A 184 16.09 27.41 -25.58
C ARG A 184 16.32 27.13 -27.06
N ILE A 185 15.38 26.45 -27.73
CA ILE A 185 15.46 26.17 -29.18
C ILE A 185 15.47 27.47 -29.98
N ILE A 186 14.55 28.40 -29.67
CA ILE A 186 14.48 29.70 -30.36
C ILE A 186 15.76 30.49 -30.13
N ALA A 187 16.29 30.53 -28.90
CA ALA A 187 17.54 31.24 -28.60
C ALA A 187 18.73 30.67 -29.38
N ALA A 188 18.87 29.35 -29.43
CA ALA A 188 19.89 28.68 -30.22
C ALA A 188 19.75 28.97 -31.72
N TRP A 189 18.53 28.90 -32.25
CA TRP A 189 18.24 29.23 -33.64
C TRP A 189 18.56 30.70 -33.97
N CYS A 190 18.19 31.64 -33.09
CA CYS A 190 18.53 33.05 -33.25
C CYS A 190 20.05 33.30 -33.28
N ASN A 191 20.83 32.56 -32.49
CA ASN A 191 22.30 32.65 -32.53
C ASN A 191 22.84 32.14 -33.87
N VAL A 192 22.41 30.96 -34.32
CA VAL A 192 22.80 30.39 -35.62
C VAL A 192 22.40 31.33 -36.76
N ALA A 193 21.22 31.94 -36.71
CA ALA A 193 20.77 32.90 -37.72
C ALA A 193 21.64 34.18 -37.74
N LYS A 194 22.04 34.68 -36.56
CA LYS A 194 22.97 35.81 -36.45
C LYS A 194 24.34 35.47 -37.02
N ASP A 195 24.86 34.28 -36.72
CA ASP A 195 26.16 33.85 -37.23
C ASP A 195 26.11 33.64 -38.74
N SER A 196 25.04 33.02 -39.27
CA SER A 196 24.80 32.92 -40.71
C SER A 196 24.79 34.29 -41.40
N LYS A 197 24.13 35.28 -40.79
CA LYS A 197 24.12 36.67 -41.30
C LYS A 197 25.52 37.28 -41.29
N ARG A 198 26.27 37.15 -40.20
CA ARG A 198 27.66 37.64 -40.09
C ARG A 198 28.57 37.01 -41.13
N THR A 199 28.44 35.69 -41.34
CA THR A 199 29.20 34.94 -42.33
C THR A 199 28.89 35.45 -43.74
N LYS A 200 27.62 35.67 -44.09
CA LYS A 200 27.23 36.25 -45.38
C LYS A 200 27.79 37.67 -45.57
N GLU A 201 27.72 38.51 -44.55
CA GLU A 201 28.29 39.87 -44.60
C GLU A 201 29.82 39.85 -44.75
N TYR A 202 30.50 38.92 -44.09
CA TYR A 202 31.95 38.72 -44.24
C TYR A 202 32.33 38.32 -45.67
N PHE A 203 31.67 37.32 -46.25
CA PHE A 203 31.92 36.91 -47.64
C PHE A 203 31.60 38.04 -48.64
N LYS A 204 30.52 38.78 -48.42
CA LYS A 204 30.19 39.95 -49.25
C LYS A 204 31.27 41.05 -49.18
N LYS A 205 31.85 41.29 -47.99
CA LYS A 205 32.98 42.23 -47.83
C LYS A 205 34.24 41.74 -48.53
N LEU A 206 34.53 40.44 -48.47
CA LEU A 206 35.65 39.86 -49.22
C LEU A 206 35.47 40.03 -50.73
N GLU A 207 34.27 39.77 -51.24
CA GLU A 207 33.95 39.88 -52.67
C GLU A 207 34.03 41.34 -53.14
N MET A 208 33.51 42.30 -52.36
CA MET A 208 33.66 43.74 -52.63
C MET A 208 35.12 44.21 -52.55
N GLY A 209 35.89 43.73 -51.58
CA GLY A 209 37.32 44.00 -51.48
C GLY A 209 38.09 43.46 -52.68
N PHE A 210 37.71 42.30 -53.20
CA PHE A 210 38.25 41.75 -54.45
C PHE A 210 37.97 42.68 -55.62
N ILE A 211 36.72 43.14 -55.79
CA ILE A 211 36.33 44.06 -56.88
C ILE A 211 37.04 45.42 -56.78
N GLU A 212 37.23 45.96 -55.57
CA GLU A 212 37.97 47.20 -55.35
C GLU A 212 39.47 47.06 -55.65
N ILE A 213 40.07 45.90 -55.36
CA ILE A 213 41.47 45.59 -55.72
C ILE A 213 41.60 45.47 -57.24
N THR A 214 40.68 44.78 -57.93
CA THR A 214 40.69 44.67 -59.41
C THR A 214 40.57 46.04 -60.10
N ASN A 215 39.85 46.98 -59.49
CA ASN A 215 39.68 48.33 -60.03
C ASN A 215 40.83 49.30 -59.67
N LYS A 216 41.59 49.05 -58.59
CA LYS A 216 42.73 49.89 -58.19
C LYS A 216 44.09 49.40 -58.70
N ASP A 217 44.23 48.12 -59.07
CA ASP A 217 45.48 47.56 -59.59
C ASP A 217 45.71 47.80 -61.10
N HIS A 218 44.92 48.64 -61.76
CA HIS A 218 45.25 49.09 -63.13
C HIS A 218 46.43 50.07 -63.20
N GLN A 219 47.01 50.49 -62.07
CA GLN A 219 48.23 51.32 -62.06
C GLN A 219 49.08 51.06 -60.80
N ILE A 220 49.82 49.94 -60.74
CA ILE A 220 51.12 49.80 -60.05
C ILE A 220 51.75 48.49 -60.54
N GLY A 221 53.08 48.51 -60.75
CA GLY A 221 53.87 47.52 -61.49
C GLY A 221 53.46 46.05 -61.34
N CYS A 222 53.35 45.38 -62.48
CA CYS A 222 53.07 43.96 -62.59
C CYS A 222 54.26 43.14 -62.08
N ASP A 223 54.22 42.69 -60.83
CA ASP A 223 55.13 41.66 -60.33
C ASP A 223 54.89 40.37 -61.14
N GLY A 224 55.93 39.72 -61.67
CA GLY A 224 55.79 38.51 -62.52
C GLY A 224 55.00 37.34 -61.91
N LEU A 225 54.73 37.38 -60.60
CA LEU A 225 53.89 36.43 -59.87
C LEU A 225 52.37 36.67 -60.02
N SER A 226 51.92 37.86 -60.42
CA SER A 226 50.51 38.15 -60.71
C SER A 226 50.06 37.62 -62.08
N VAL A 227 51.01 37.29 -62.96
CA VAL A 227 50.77 36.68 -64.29
C VAL A 227 50.55 35.16 -64.20
N LEU A 228 50.98 34.54 -63.10
CA LEU A 228 50.82 33.11 -62.89
C LEU A 228 49.38 32.74 -62.50
N PRO A 229 48.85 31.59 -62.98
CA PRO A 229 47.61 31.02 -62.48
C PRO A 229 47.62 30.91 -60.96
N SER A 230 46.50 31.25 -60.32
CA SER A 230 46.36 31.26 -58.85
C SER A 230 46.74 29.92 -58.20
N SER A 231 46.51 28.80 -58.88
CA SER A 231 46.91 27.46 -58.44
C SER A 231 48.43 27.27 -58.34
N LEU A 232 49.20 27.84 -59.28
CA LEU A 232 50.67 27.76 -59.27
C LEU A 232 51.25 28.68 -58.22
N SER A 233 50.73 29.90 -58.10
CA SER A 233 51.15 30.83 -57.05
C SER A 233 50.90 30.24 -55.67
N LEU A 234 49.72 29.67 -55.41
CA LEU A 234 49.42 28.95 -54.17
C LEU A 234 50.42 27.81 -53.91
N LYS A 235 50.81 27.06 -54.94
CA LYS A 235 51.79 25.99 -54.80
C LYS A 235 53.17 26.49 -54.44
N ILE A 236 53.59 27.64 -54.96
CA ILE A 236 54.85 28.30 -54.58
C ILE A 236 54.80 28.71 -53.11
N PHE A 237 53.74 29.38 -52.68
CA PHE A 237 53.60 29.81 -51.27
C PHE A 237 53.51 28.61 -50.32
N GLN A 238 52.94 27.46 -50.70
CA GLN A 238 52.92 26.25 -49.85
C GLN A 238 54.31 25.74 -49.42
N TYR A 239 55.38 26.07 -50.16
CA TYR A 239 56.75 25.67 -49.81
C TYR A 239 57.45 26.63 -48.86
N LEU A 240 56.85 27.79 -48.60
CA LEU A 240 57.41 28.78 -47.68
C LEU A 240 57.02 28.48 -46.24
N GLU A 241 57.84 28.94 -45.31
CA GLU A 241 57.57 28.82 -43.88
C GLU A 241 56.57 29.89 -43.40
N LEU A 242 56.05 29.71 -42.18
CA LEU A 242 54.98 30.54 -41.64
C LEU A 242 55.37 32.01 -41.52
N ARG A 243 56.61 32.30 -41.09
CA ARG A 243 57.14 33.66 -41.03
C ARG A 243 57.27 34.27 -42.42
N ASP A 244 57.66 33.47 -43.41
CA ASP A 244 57.79 33.92 -44.79
C ASP A 244 56.42 34.24 -45.40
N TRP A 245 55.37 33.47 -45.09
CA TRP A 245 54.00 33.84 -45.47
C TRP A 245 53.61 35.23 -44.98
N LEU A 246 53.92 35.54 -43.72
CA LEU A 246 53.61 36.83 -43.11
C LEU A 246 54.46 37.97 -43.68
N ASN A 247 55.70 37.69 -44.09
CA ASN A 247 56.55 38.66 -44.80
C ASN A 247 56.05 38.89 -46.23
N CYS A 248 55.71 37.83 -46.96
CA CYS A 248 55.12 37.86 -48.30
C CYS A 248 53.82 38.67 -48.35
N ALA A 249 52.99 38.57 -47.30
CA ALA A 249 51.76 39.36 -47.18
C ALA A 249 51.99 40.87 -47.07
N LYS A 250 53.23 41.32 -46.84
CA LYS A 250 53.62 42.74 -46.78
C LYS A 250 54.23 43.26 -48.08
N VAL A 251 54.54 42.39 -49.04
CA VAL A 251 55.24 42.76 -50.29
C VAL A 251 54.31 43.56 -51.21
N CYS A 252 53.16 42.99 -51.60
CA CYS A 252 52.16 43.66 -52.41
C CYS A 252 50.75 43.11 -52.14
N CYS A 253 49.73 43.80 -52.66
CA CYS A 253 48.32 43.45 -52.46
C CYS A 253 47.97 42.05 -53.03
N ALA A 254 48.54 41.70 -54.20
CA ALA A 254 48.32 40.40 -54.83
C ALA A 254 48.84 39.24 -53.97
N TRP A 255 50.05 39.35 -53.42
CA TRP A 255 50.63 38.31 -52.56
C TRP A 255 49.87 38.22 -51.25
N LYS A 256 49.47 39.36 -50.68
CA LYS A 256 48.62 39.39 -49.49
C LYS A 256 47.31 38.63 -49.72
N ALA A 257 46.66 38.80 -50.87
CA ALA A 257 45.43 38.08 -51.22
C ALA A 257 45.66 36.57 -51.34
N ILE A 258 46.78 36.15 -51.94
CA ILE A 258 47.14 34.73 -52.06
C ILE A 258 47.42 34.12 -50.69
N ILE A 259 48.19 34.81 -49.84
CA ILE A 259 48.48 34.39 -48.47
C ILE A 259 47.18 34.29 -47.66
N GLN A 260 46.23 35.21 -47.83
CA GLN A 260 44.94 35.17 -47.12
C GLN A 260 43.98 34.06 -47.61
N SER A 261 44.36 33.29 -48.63
CA SER A 261 43.56 32.14 -49.05
C SER A 261 43.53 31.06 -47.96
N GLY A 262 42.35 30.50 -47.69
CA GLY A 262 42.17 29.52 -46.63
C GLY A 262 42.95 28.20 -46.83
N THR A 263 43.42 27.91 -48.04
CA THR A 263 44.14 26.66 -48.34
C THR A 263 45.52 26.61 -47.68
N LEU A 264 46.22 27.74 -47.58
CA LEU A 264 47.55 27.83 -46.95
C LEU A 264 47.49 27.66 -45.42
N TRP A 265 46.43 28.16 -44.79
CA TRP A 265 46.28 28.13 -43.33
C TRP A 265 45.66 26.84 -42.78
N SER A 266 45.33 25.87 -43.66
CA SER A 266 44.74 24.60 -43.23
C SER A 266 45.65 23.78 -42.33
N GLN A 267 46.96 23.81 -42.59
CA GLN A 267 47.98 23.12 -41.81
C GLN A 267 49.04 24.11 -41.34
N ILE A 268 48.99 24.49 -40.06
CA ILE A 268 49.96 25.41 -39.47
C ILE A 268 50.98 24.62 -38.65
N ASN A 269 52.25 24.78 -38.98
CA ASN A 269 53.35 24.17 -38.25
C ASN A 269 54.22 25.22 -37.53
N PHE A 270 53.95 25.44 -36.25
CA PHE A 270 54.70 26.35 -35.39
C PHE A 270 56.02 25.73 -34.86
N SER A 271 56.22 24.42 -35.01
CA SER A 271 57.40 23.74 -34.44
C SER A 271 58.73 24.12 -35.10
N VAL A 272 58.70 24.52 -36.37
CA VAL A 272 59.91 24.89 -37.13
C VAL A 272 60.47 26.24 -36.64
N GLU A 273 59.59 27.16 -36.26
CA GLU A 273 59.94 28.52 -35.84
C GLU A 273 59.69 28.75 -34.34
N LYS A 274 59.80 27.69 -33.53
CA LYS A 274 59.42 27.65 -32.11
C LYS A 274 59.93 28.81 -31.25
N ASP A 275 61.08 29.38 -31.59
CA ASP A 275 61.74 30.48 -30.87
C ASP A 275 61.26 31.87 -31.32
N TRP A 276 60.70 31.98 -32.53
CA TRP A 276 60.16 33.22 -33.08
C TRP A 276 58.71 33.47 -32.66
N ILE A 277 57.94 32.39 -32.44
CA ILE A 277 56.52 32.47 -32.17
C ILE A 277 56.28 32.93 -30.73
N THR A 278 55.62 34.09 -30.63
CA THR A 278 55.17 34.66 -29.36
C THR A 278 53.66 34.51 -29.20
N ASP A 279 53.19 34.64 -27.96
CA ASP A 279 51.77 34.65 -27.61
C ASP A 279 50.94 35.66 -28.44
N SER A 280 51.49 36.85 -28.70
CA SER A 280 50.82 37.89 -29.48
C SER A 280 50.71 37.52 -30.96
N THR A 281 51.78 36.98 -31.55
CA THR A 281 51.82 36.52 -32.94
C THR A 281 50.86 35.37 -33.16
N MET A 282 50.87 34.37 -32.27
CA MET A 282 49.96 33.22 -32.33
C MET A 282 48.50 33.67 -32.26
N LYS A 283 48.17 34.56 -31.32
CA LYS A 283 46.82 35.10 -31.17
C LYS A 283 46.37 35.84 -32.43
N GLN A 284 47.24 36.66 -33.01
CA GLN A 284 46.93 37.40 -34.24
C GLN A 284 46.66 36.47 -35.43
N ILE A 285 47.47 35.41 -35.59
CA ILE A 285 47.28 34.42 -36.64
C ILE A 285 45.96 33.68 -36.45
N LEU A 286 45.71 33.13 -35.26
CA LEU A 286 44.49 32.35 -35.00
C LEU A 286 43.23 33.22 -35.06
N GLN A 287 43.28 34.49 -34.62
CA GLN A 287 42.12 35.38 -34.77
C GLN A 287 41.78 35.68 -36.22
N ASN A 288 42.78 35.81 -37.09
CA ASN A 288 42.57 36.18 -38.48
C ASN A 288 42.26 34.98 -39.39
N TYR A 289 42.77 33.79 -39.04
CA TYR A 289 42.73 32.63 -39.94
C TYR A 289 42.14 31.35 -39.32
N SER A 290 41.65 31.37 -38.06
CA SER A 290 41.15 30.17 -37.35
C SER A 290 40.10 29.37 -38.10
N ILE A 291 39.26 30.00 -38.91
CA ILE A 291 38.19 29.35 -39.67
C ILE A 291 38.74 28.32 -40.66
N PHE A 292 40.00 28.45 -41.06
CA PHE A 292 40.64 27.57 -42.04
C PHE A 292 41.52 26.50 -41.41
N VAL A 293 41.92 26.64 -40.14
CA VAL A 293 42.90 25.76 -39.49
C VAL A 293 42.28 24.42 -39.14
N THR A 294 42.76 23.34 -39.76
CA THR A 294 42.35 21.95 -39.45
C THR A 294 43.43 21.21 -38.67
N HIS A 295 44.70 21.54 -38.91
CA HIS A 295 45.85 20.96 -38.19
C HIS A 295 46.78 22.05 -37.66
N LEU A 296 47.12 21.93 -36.37
CA LEU A 296 47.99 22.87 -35.68
C LEU A 296 49.09 22.11 -34.92
N ASN A 297 50.35 22.28 -35.32
CA ASN A 297 51.50 21.67 -34.64
C ASN A 297 52.25 22.70 -33.80
N LEU A 298 52.23 22.53 -32.47
CA LEU A 298 52.88 23.40 -31.47
C LEU A 298 54.10 22.76 -30.80
N ARG A 299 54.64 21.68 -31.36
CA ARG A 299 55.73 20.92 -30.74
C ARG A 299 56.95 21.81 -30.51
N GLY A 300 57.43 21.87 -29.26
CA GLY A 300 58.65 22.60 -28.89
C GLY A 300 58.48 24.10 -28.67
N CYS A 301 57.27 24.66 -28.78
CA CYS A 301 56.98 26.06 -28.50
C CYS A 301 56.88 26.32 -26.98
N THR A 302 58.02 26.42 -26.28
CA THR A 302 58.07 26.60 -24.82
C THR A 302 57.71 28.01 -24.34
N SER A 303 57.73 28.99 -25.25
CA SER A 303 57.45 30.41 -24.95
C SER A 303 55.96 30.74 -24.92
N LEU A 304 55.08 29.79 -25.26
CA LEU A 304 53.63 29.99 -25.32
C LEU A 304 52.96 29.75 -23.96
N THR A 305 52.10 30.68 -23.56
CA THR A 305 51.38 30.61 -22.28
C THR A 305 49.93 30.13 -22.45
N TRP A 306 49.36 29.60 -21.37
CA TRP A 306 47.98 29.10 -21.35
C TRP A 306 46.90 30.08 -21.89
N PRO A 307 46.98 31.40 -21.63
CA PRO A 307 46.06 32.37 -22.22
C PRO A 307 45.99 32.35 -23.76
N SER A 308 47.10 32.07 -24.45
CA SER A 308 47.15 32.01 -25.92
C SER A 308 46.57 30.71 -26.46
N LEU A 309 46.76 29.61 -25.73
CA LEU A 309 46.17 28.31 -26.08
C LEU A 309 44.64 28.33 -25.97
N LYS A 310 44.08 29.19 -25.10
CA LYS A 310 42.63 29.40 -25.01
C LYS A 310 42.02 29.87 -26.32
N CYS A 311 42.78 30.56 -27.18
CA CYS A 311 42.31 31.00 -28.50
C CYS A 311 42.07 29.86 -29.49
N ILE A 312 42.57 28.65 -29.22
CA ILE A 312 42.36 27.46 -30.05
C ILE A 312 40.96 26.86 -29.81
N GLY A 313 40.44 26.96 -28.58
CA GLY A 313 39.17 26.36 -28.16
C GLY A 313 37.95 27.28 -28.24
N VAL A 314 38.07 28.45 -28.87
CA VAL A 314 36.93 29.36 -29.14
C VAL A 314 36.39 29.04 -30.53
N HIS A 315 35.83 27.84 -30.67
CA HIS A 315 34.87 27.42 -31.71
C HIS A 315 33.92 26.41 -31.09
#